data_AF-A0A849QLA1-F1
#
_entry.id   AF-A0A849QLA1-F1
#
_cell.length_a   1.000
_cell.length_b   1.000
_cell.length_c   1.000
_cell.angle_alpha   90.00
_cell.angle_beta   90.00
_cell.angle_gamma   90.00
#
_symmetry.space_group_name_H-M   'P 1'
#
loop_
_entity.id
_entity.type
_entity.pdbx_description
1 polymer ?
#
loop_
_entity_poly.entity_id
_entity_poly.type
_entity_poly.pdbx_seq_one_letter_code
_entity_poly.pdbx_strand_id
1 'polypeptide(L)'
;MEKIHDSRKIKLNIFLSCVLIAVLVLLSTSSAVADYNFEGVPEKDKLEEVEQDNVKGGVYVDGGHGIGFSPYTQSFNVPEGNVTWARLYVGVWGGNEENTGSIEITFNDEEIDTLELKGKDDKNDNVYCSGHGVYWIYYDVKNNLNTSGPLDAVITKKSGDIDGRVYGVVLVAVYKESDGEQVEYWINDGNVNLHGPGWSGEYETNDEALAEFDGTVDVDEFVAARLTVVYLTGTPGLSDYLYFNDEKLCDGDNCDDIANSKQSFDIKTFDVIDYIEKDNNEAKFELGDEDYVHPVLAVLTLHTEEEGDSDLTVSNVAVPILYTGSSNTITATIENIGEDPAYGFQAALYADNEIVSTASISSLAAGKNKTVDFSWKPDREGEHMLWVYVDHNDK
;
A
#
# COMPACT_ATOMS: atom_id res chain seq x y z
N MET A 1 0.97 -60.74 21.34
CA MET A 1 -0.32 -60.01 21.34
C MET A 1 -0.18 -58.60 21.92
N GLU A 2 0.77 -58.37 22.84
CA GLU A 2 1.03 -57.09 23.51
C GLU A 2 1.59 -55.99 22.59
N LYS A 3 2.57 -56.29 21.72
CA LYS A 3 3.18 -55.30 20.79
C LYS A 3 2.21 -54.70 19.76
N ILE A 4 1.14 -55.41 19.40
CA ILE A 4 0.14 -54.93 18.42
C ILE A 4 -0.83 -53.94 19.10
N HIS A 5 -1.07 -54.11 20.40
CA HIS A 5 -1.95 -53.24 21.17
C HIS A 5 -1.30 -51.86 21.40
N ASP A 6 0.01 -51.83 21.60
CA ASP A 6 0.78 -50.62 21.87
C ASP A 6 0.95 -49.73 20.63
N SER A 7 1.24 -50.35 19.48
CA SER A 7 1.30 -49.64 18.18
C SER A 7 -0.03 -49.01 17.78
N ARG A 8 -1.16 -49.63 18.15
CA ARG A 8 -2.49 -49.05 17.90
C ARG A 8 -2.78 -47.84 18.79
N LYS A 9 -2.33 -47.83 20.04
CA LYS A 9 -2.48 -46.68 20.94
C LYS A 9 -1.63 -45.49 20.49
N ILE A 10 -0.40 -45.73 20.06
CA ILE A 10 0.50 -44.68 19.55
C ILE A 10 -0.09 -44.04 18.28
N LYS A 11 -0.57 -44.85 17.32
CA LYS A 11 -1.22 -44.33 16.11
C LYS A 11 -2.51 -43.56 16.38
N LEU A 12 -3.29 -43.99 17.38
CA LEU A 12 -4.50 -43.30 17.80
C LEU A 12 -4.19 -41.94 18.45
N ASN A 13 -3.16 -41.86 19.29
CA ASN A 13 -2.75 -40.61 19.93
C ASN A 13 -2.17 -39.61 18.92
N ILE A 14 -1.37 -40.06 17.94
CA ILE A 14 -0.89 -39.19 16.85
C ILE A 14 -2.06 -38.66 16.02
N PHE A 15 -3.02 -39.54 15.68
CA PHE A 15 -4.22 -39.14 14.94
C PHE A 15 -5.06 -38.10 15.70
N LEU A 16 -5.30 -38.31 17.01
CA LEU A 16 -6.01 -37.33 17.84
C LEU A 16 -5.24 -36.01 17.96
N SER A 17 -3.91 -36.03 18.06
CA SER A 17 -3.10 -34.82 18.12
C SER A 17 -3.15 -34.03 16.80
N CYS A 18 -3.09 -34.71 15.65
CA CYS A 18 -3.22 -34.06 14.34
C CYS A 18 -4.63 -33.48 14.12
N VAL A 19 -5.68 -34.15 14.59
CA VAL A 19 -7.05 -33.63 14.55
C VAL A 19 -7.20 -32.42 15.47
N LEU A 20 -6.57 -32.41 16.66
CA LEU A 20 -6.62 -31.28 17.58
C LEU A 20 -5.89 -30.05 17.01
N ILE A 21 -4.73 -30.23 16.39
CA ILE A 21 -3.99 -29.15 15.71
C ILE A 21 -4.79 -28.63 14.51
N ALA A 22 -5.38 -29.51 13.70
CA ALA A 22 -6.24 -29.09 12.59
C ALA A 22 -7.49 -28.33 13.07
N VAL A 23 -8.09 -28.72 14.21
CA VAL A 23 -9.22 -28.01 14.80
C VAL A 23 -8.80 -26.67 15.40
N LEU A 24 -7.60 -26.55 15.98
CA LEU A 24 -7.06 -25.28 16.47
C LEU A 24 -6.73 -24.31 15.32
N VAL A 25 -6.18 -24.82 14.20
CA VAL A 25 -5.93 -24.03 12.97
C VAL A 25 -7.25 -23.61 12.30
N LEU A 26 -8.30 -24.42 12.39
CA LEU A 26 -9.65 -24.06 11.91
C LEU A 26 -10.40 -23.11 12.86
N LEU A 27 -9.96 -22.97 14.12
CA LEU A 27 -10.53 -22.05 15.10
C LEU A 27 -9.80 -20.69 15.11
N SER A 28 -8.61 -20.60 14.49
CA SER A 28 -7.87 -19.34 14.30
C SER A 28 -8.22 -18.61 13.00
N THR A 29 -9.08 -19.17 12.14
CA THR A 29 -9.65 -18.41 11.03
C THR A 29 -10.90 -17.68 11.52
N SER A 30 -10.73 -16.57 12.23
CA SER A 30 -11.77 -15.56 12.26
C SER A 30 -11.92 -15.06 10.84
N SER A 31 -12.98 -15.48 10.14
CA SER A 31 -13.47 -14.70 9.01
C SER A 31 -13.88 -13.36 9.61
N ALA A 32 -12.98 -12.38 9.60
CA ALA A 32 -13.32 -11.00 9.89
C ALA A 32 -14.35 -10.61 8.83
N VAL A 33 -15.63 -10.67 9.21
CA VAL A 33 -16.68 -10.10 8.40
C VAL A 33 -16.50 -8.60 8.55
N ALA A 34 -16.18 -7.92 7.45
CA ALA A 34 -16.04 -6.48 7.42
C ALA A 34 -17.41 -5.81 7.62
N ASP A 35 -17.76 -5.64 8.89
CA ASP A 35 -18.89 -4.84 9.35
C ASP A 35 -18.39 -3.43 9.60
N TYR A 36 -19.18 -2.42 9.21
CA TYR A 36 -18.92 -1.04 9.63
C TYR A 36 -18.71 -0.93 11.14
N ASN A 37 -17.69 -0.18 11.53
CA ASN A 37 -17.46 0.24 12.90
C ASN A 37 -16.89 1.66 12.87
N PHE A 38 -17.46 2.54 13.70
CA PHE A 38 -17.04 3.94 13.76
C PHE A 38 -15.56 4.08 14.12
N GLU A 39 -15.04 3.25 15.04
CA GLU A 39 -13.65 3.34 15.52
C GLU A 39 -12.63 2.76 14.54
N GLY A 40 -13.01 1.77 13.74
CA GLY A 40 -12.09 1.12 12.81
C GLY A 40 -12.52 -0.28 12.40
N VAL A 41 -12.08 -0.70 11.21
CA VAL A 41 -12.35 -2.02 10.63
C VAL A 41 -11.05 -2.55 9.99
N PRO A 42 -10.68 -3.83 10.13
CA PRO A 42 -11.39 -4.88 10.87
C PRO A 42 -11.34 -4.69 12.39
N GLU A 43 -10.31 -4.02 12.89
CA GLU A 43 -10.14 -3.72 14.31
C GLU A 43 -10.16 -2.21 14.56
N LYS A 44 -10.46 -1.83 15.80
CA LYS A 44 -10.65 -0.43 16.20
C LYS A 44 -9.34 0.32 16.46
N ASP A 45 -8.25 -0.38 16.73
CA ASP A 45 -6.99 0.14 17.24
C ASP A 45 -5.76 -0.52 16.60
N LYS A 46 -5.95 -1.26 15.50
CA LYS A 46 -4.83 -1.82 14.73
C LYS A 46 -5.16 -2.14 13.27
N LEU A 47 -4.12 -2.15 12.45
CA LEU A 47 -4.10 -2.78 11.14
C LEU A 47 -3.80 -4.27 11.31
N GLU A 48 -4.46 -5.11 10.53
CA GLU A 48 -4.30 -6.57 10.59
C GLU A 48 -3.30 -7.05 9.55
N GLU A 49 -2.47 -8.03 9.93
CA GLU A 49 -1.58 -8.70 8.99
C GLU A 49 -2.40 -9.51 7.97
N VAL A 50 -2.17 -9.23 6.69
CA VAL A 50 -2.86 -9.90 5.57
C VAL A 50 -1.94 -10.72 4.69
N GLU A 51 -0.63 -10.49 4.75
CA GLU A 51 0.38 -11.32 4.10
C GLU A 51 1.74 -11.13 4.77
N GLN A 52 2.45 -12.23 5.00
CA GLN A 52 3.83 -12.27 5.47
C GLN A 52 4.54 -13.44 4.78
N ASP A 53 5.68 -13.19 4.13
CA ASP A 53 6.54 -14.26 3.60
C ASP A 53 7.95 -13.72 3.27
N ASN A 54 8.76 -14.56 2.67
CA ASN A 54 10.02 -14.21 2.03
C ASN A 54 9.90 -14.37 0.52
N VAL A 55 10.47 -13.41 -0.24
CA VAL A 55 10.47 -13.44 -1.70
C VAL A 55 11.87 -13.19 -2.25
N LYS A 56 12.23 -13.95 -3.29
CA LYS A 56 13.36 -13.61 -4.15
C LYS A 56 12.89 -12.68 -5.26
N GLY A 57 13.02 -11.37 -5.08
CA GLY A 57 12.35 -10.34 -5.87
C GLY A 57 12.10 -9.10 -5.03
N GLY A 58 10.83 -8.68 -4.89
CA GLY A 58 10.52 -7.55 -4.02
C GLY A 58 9.03 -7.32 -3.80
N VAL A 59 8.73 -6.27 -3.05
CA VAL A 59 7.38 -5.75 -2.80
C VAL A 59 7.27 -4.38 -3.47
N TYR A 60 6.32 -4.23 -4.38
CA TYR A 60 5.95 -2.96 -5.00
C TYR A 60 4.80 -2.35 -4.20
N VAL A 61 4.97 -1.10 -3.78
CA VAL A 61 3.92 -0.27 -3.19
C VAL A 61 3.94 1.08 -3.90
N ASP A 62 2.81 1.46 -4.47
CA ASP A 62 2.65 2.76 -5.15
C ASP A 62 1.18 3.18 -5.11
N GLY A 63 0.91 4.48 -5.26
CA GLY A 63 -0.42 4.99 -4.96
C GLY A 63 -0.81 6.34 -5.52
N GLY A 64 -2.03 6.74 -5.17
CA GLY A 64 -2.76 7.91 -5.62
C GLY A 64 -2.01 9.24 -5.61
N HIS A 65 -2.58 10.23 -6.29
CA HIS A 65 -2.10 11.62 -6.33
C HIS A 65 -2.97 12.57 -5.50
N GLY A 66 -3.84 12.02 -4.64
CA GLY A 66 -4.71 12.79 -3.78
C GLY A 66 -6.19 12.73 -4.13
N ILE A 67 -7.03 13.35 -3.29
CA ILE A 67 -8.48 13.28 -3.44
C ILE A 67 -8.95 13.89 -4.78
N GLY A 68 -9.71 13.11 -5.54
CA GLY A 68 -10.20 13.51 -6.86
C GLY A 68 -11.65 13.12 -7.11
N PHE A 69 -12.26 13.74 -8.13
CA PHE A 69 -13.59 13.37 -8.59
C PHE A 69 -13.55 12.09 -9.43
N SER A 70 -14.60 11.27 -9.31
CA SER A 70 -14.85 10.17 -10.23
C SER A 70 -15.23 10.71 -11.64
N PRO A 71 -14.72 10.13 -12.76
CA PRO A 71 -13.83 8.97 -12.78
C PRO A 71 -12.41 9.36 -12.35
N TYR A 72 -11.87 8.61 -11.40
CA TYR A 72 -10.51 8.77 -10.88
C TYR A 72 -9.62 7.73 -11.56
N THR A 73 -8.45 8.14 -12.05
CA THR A 73 -7.49 7.24 -12.69
C THR A 73 -6.16 7.28 -11.96
N GLN A 74 -5.62 6.09 -11.68
CA GLN A 74 -4.26 5.89 -11.21
C GLN A 74 -3.56 4.89 -12.13
N SER A 75 -2.36 5.22 -12.58
CA SER A 75 -1.52 4.32 -13.36
C SER A 75 -0.45 3.72 -12.45
N PHE A 76 -0.18 2.43 -12.65
CA PHE A 76 0.84 1.68 -11.93
C PHE A 76 1.83 1.07 -12.91
N ASN A 77 3.07 0.92 -12.47
CA ASN A 77 4.17 0.38 -13.26
C ASN A 77 4.90 -0.64 -12.40
N VAL A 78 4.31 -1.83 -12.30
CA VAL A 78 4.83 -2.93 -11.49
C VAL A 78 6.08 -3.51 -12.18
N PRO A 79 7.19 -3.73 -11.45
CA PRO A 79 8.38 -4.37 -12.01
C PRO A 79 8.08 -5.69 -12.72
N GLU A 80 8.82 -5.97 -13.80
CA GLU A 80 8.69 -7.24 -14.52
C GLU A 80 9.03 -8.42 -13.61
N GLY A 81 8.08 -9.35 -13.45
CA GLY A 81 8.31 -10.50 -12.59
C GLY A 81 7.10 -11.41 -12.50
N ASN A 82 7.25 -12.51 -11.78
CA ASN A 82 6.12 -13.39 -11.49
C ASN A 82 5.45 -12.93 -10.20
N VAL A 83 4.29 -12.27 -10.30
CA VAL A 83 3.52 -11.80 -9.16
C VAL A 83 2.96 -12.98 -8.37
N THR A 84 3.27 -13.04 -7.07
CA THR A 84 2.80 -14.09 -6.16
C THR A 84 1.63 -13.68 -5.30
N TRP A 85 1.48 -12.39 -5.05
CA TRP A 85 0.39 -11.79 -4.29
C TRP A 85 0.17 -10.34 -4.75
N ALA A 86 -1.07 -9.86 -4.84
CA ALA A 86 -1.33 -8.45 -5.08
C ALA A 86 -2.72 -8.01 -4.64
N ARG A 87 -2.80 -6.83 -4.01
CA ARG A 87 -4.05 -6.15 -3.69
C ARG A 87 -4.06 -4.73 -4.25
N LEU A 88 -5.16 -4.38 -4.91
CA LEU A 88 -5.51 -3.01 -5.27
C LEU A 88 -6.45 -2.47 -4.18
N TYR A 89 -6.07 -1.36 -3.57
CA TYR A 89 -6.85 -0.66 -2.56
C TYR A 89 -7.45 0.62 -3.13
N VAL A 90 -8.69 0.93 -2.76
CA VAL A 90 -9.44 2.09 -3.23
C VAL A 90 -10.04 2.83 -2.04
N GLY A 91 -9.60 4.08 -1.84
CA GLY A 91 -10.16 4.97 -0.83
C GLY A 91 -11.33 5.78 -1.40
N VAL A 92 -12.54 5.65 -0.87
CA VAL A 92 -13.71 6.41 -1.32
C VAL A 92 -14.33 7.20 -0.16
N TRP A 93 -14.67 8.46 -0.42
CA TRP A 93 -15.46 9.26 0.52
C TRP A 93 -16.96 9.07 0.30
N GLY A 94 -17.65 8.54 1.30
CA GLY A 94 -19.09 8.39 1.33
C GLY A 94 -19.86 9.69 1.54
N GLY A 95 -19.22 10.73 2.07
CA GLY A 95 -19.90 11.96 2.51
C GLY A 95 -20.37 11.88 3.97
N ASN A 96 -20.95 10.75 4.36
CA ASN A 96 -21.24 10.34 5.74
C ASN A 96 -21.51 8.82 5.77
N GLU A 97 -21.65 8.26 6.97
CA GLU A 97 -21.86 6.84 7.24
C GLU A 97 -23.28 6.33 6.88
N GLU A 98 -24.24 7.20 6.56
CA GLU A 98 -25.59 6.79 6.12
C GLU A 98 -25.70 6.65 4.59
N ASN A 99 -24.83 7.36 3.86
CA ASN A 99 -24.90 7.42 2.41
C ASN A 99 -24.55 6.07 1.78
N THR A 100 -25.26 5.73 0.71
CA THR A 100 -25.13 4.48 -0.04
C THR A 100 -24.97 4.74 -1.53
N GLY A 101 -24.42 3.80 -2.26
CA GLY A 101 -24.28 3.93 -3.71
C GLY A 101 -23.45 2.82 -4.31
N SER A 102 -22.97 3.05 -5.52
CA SER A 102 -22.08 2.09 -6.16
C SER A 102 -20.95 2.73 -6.92
N ILE A 103 -19.84 2.00 -6.96
CA ILE A 103 -18.64 2.30 -7.73
C ILE A 103 -18.35 1.13 -8.68
N GLU A 104 -17.83 1.44 -9.85
CA GLU A 104 -17.27 0.46 -10.79
C GLU A 104 -15.76 0.63 -10.79
N ILE A 105 -15.06 -0.50 -10.78
CA ILE A 105 -13.61 -0.58 -10.78
C ILE A 105 -13.21 -1.28 -12.07
N THR A 106 -12.50 -0.54 -12.91
CA THR A 106 -11.79 -1.10 -14.06
C THR A 106 -10.31 -1.16 -13.73
N PHE A 107 -9.67 -2.28 -13.98
CA PHE A 107 -8.23 -2.44 -13.83
C PHE A 107 -7.66 -3.08 -15.10
N ASN A 108 -6.67 -2.41 -15.71
CA ASN A 108 -6.03 -2.88 -16.94
C ASN A 108 -7.04 -3.14 -18.08
N ASP A 109 -7.90 -2.14 -18.35
CA ASP A 109 -8.99 -2.17 -19.34
C ASP A 109 -10.08 -3.23 -19.12
N GLU A 110 -10.05 -3.96 -18.00
CA GLU A 110 -11.06 -4.95 -17.63
C GLU A 110 -11.88 -4.45 -16.43
N GLU A 111 -13.20 -4.51 -16.52
CA GLU A 111 -14.08 -4.31 -15.35
C GLU A 111 -13.88 -5.49 -14.39
N ILE A 112 -13.32 -5.22 -13.21
CA ILE A 112 -13.10 -6.25 -12.19
C ILE A 112 -14.26 -6.34 -11.20
N ASP A 113 -14.98 -5.23 -10.97
CA ASP A 113 -16.15 -5.23 -10.10
C ASP A 113 -17.06 -4.00 -10.31
N THR A 114 -18.34 -4.16 -9.97
CA THR A 114 -19.28 -3.06 -9.68
C THR A 114 -19.84 -3.30 -8.28
N LEU A 115 -19.31 -2.55 -7.31
CA LEU A 115 -19.54 -2.75 -5.89
C LEU A 115 -20.61 -1.79 -5.35
N GLU A 116 -21.55 -2.33 -4.58
CA GLU A 116 -22.53 -1.55 -3.82
C GLU A 116 -21.99 -1.24 -2.41
N LEU A 117 -21.83 0.04 -2.11
CA LEU A 117 -21.41 0.59 -0.83
C LEU A 117 -22.63 0.99 -0.01
N LYS A 118 -22.74 0.49 1.23
CA LYS A 118 -23.97 0.62 2.04
C LYS A 118 -23.78 1.38 3.35
N GLY A 119 -22.74 2.21 3.45
CA GLY A 119 -22.48 3.02 4.64
C GLY A 119 -22.29 2.13 5.86
N LYS A 120 -22.99 2.47 6.95
CA LYS A 120 -22.99 1.70 8.19
C LYS A 120 -23.66 0.32 8.08
N ASP A 121 -24.42 0.09 7.01
CA ASP A 121 -25.06 -1.18 6.72
C ASP A 121 -24.21 -2.03 5.74
N ASP A 122 -22.97 -1.62 5.45
CA ASP A 122 -22.04 -2.40 4.63
C ASP A 122 -21.62 -3.71 5.34
N LYS A 123 -21.53 -4.75 4.52
CA LYS A 123 -21.28 -6.16 4.90
C LYS A 123 -20.43 -6.87 3.83
N ASN A 124 -19.85 -6.13 2.90
CA ASN A 124 -19.00 -6.70 1.88
C ASN A 124 -17.67 -7.09 2.53
N ASP A 125 -17.22 -8.33 2.32
CA ASP A 125 -16.01 -8.85 2.97
C ASP A 125 -14.75 -8.01 2.64
N ASN A 126 -14.74 -7.31 1.50
CA ASN A 126 -13.61 -6.55 1.01
C ASN A 126 -13.69 -5.03 1.27
N VAL A 127 -14.57 -4.58 2.17
CA VAL A 127 -14.82 -3.16 2.43
C VAL A 127 -14.57 -2.82 3.90
N TYR A 128 -13.52 -2.05 4.17
CA TYR A 128 -13.32 -1.45 5.49
C TYR A 128 -13.98 -0.07 5.51
N CYS A 129 -15.21 0.00 6.02
CA CYS A 129 -15.96 1.24 6.19
C CYS A 129 -15.91 1.68 7.66
N SER A 130 -15.33 2.84 7.94
CA SER A 130 -15.23 3.39 9.31
C SER A 130 -15.44 4.90 9.35
N GLY A 131 -15.51 5.45 10.56
CA GLY A 131 -15.76 6.86 10.80
C GLY A 131 -17.00 7.39 10.07
N HIS A 132 -16.90 8.59 9.50
CA HIS A 132 -18.00 9.24 8.79
C HIS A 132 -18.09 8.82 7.31
N GLY A 133 -18.13 7.51 7.06
CA GLY A 133 -18.26 6.93 5.72
C GLY A 133 -16.97 7.02 4.92
N VAL A 134 -15.84 6.71 5.54
CA VAL A 134 -14.55 6.52 4.86
C VAL A 134 -14.44 5.04 4.49
N TYR A 135 -14.39 4.76 3.19
CA TYR A 135 -14.25 3.40 2.67
C TYR A 135 -12.80 3.15 2.24
N TRP A 136 -12.24 2.04 2.68
CA TRP A 136 -11.01 1.45 2.15
C TRP A 136 -11.33 0.06 1.62
N ILE A 137 -11.25 -0.11 0.30
CA ILE A 137 -11.80 -1.28 -0.40
C ILE A 137 -10.64 -2.02 -1.04
N TYR A 138 -10.51 -3.32 -0.83
CA TYR A 138 -9.45 -4.11 -1.45
C TYR A 138 -9.95 -5.07 -2.54
N TYR A 139 -9.10 -5.36 -3.51
CA TYR A 139 -9.34 -6.33 -4.58
C TYR A 139 -8.09 -7.20 -4.77
N ASP A 140 -8.24 -8.52 -4.77
CA ASP A 140 -7.18 -9.43 -5.23
C ASP A 140 -7.06 -9.30 -6.76
N VAL A 141 -5.97 -8.67 -7.19
CA VAL A 141 -5.70 -8.38 -8.61
C VAL A 141 -4.51 -9.16 -9.14
N LYS A 142 -4.00 -10.14 -8.39
CA LYS A 142 -2.80 -10.92 -8.77
C LYS A 142 -2.90 -11.46 -10.21
N ASN A 143 -4.06 -11.98 -10.58
CA ASN A 143 -4.27 -12.59 -11.90
C ASN A 143 -4.57 -11.57 -13.02
N ASN A 144 -4.79 -10.30 -12.66
CA ASN A 144 -5.05 -9.19 -13.58
C ASN A 144 -3.78 -8.37 -13.89
N LEU A 145 -2.68 -8.62 -13.16
CA LEU A 145 -1.41 -7.95 -13.36
C LEU A 145 -0.66 -8.51 -14.57
N ASN A 146 -0.55 -7.69 -15.61
CA ASN A 146 0.43 -7.88 -16.68
C ASN A 146 1.57 -6.87 -16.47
N THR A 147 2.70 -7.30 -15.95
CA THR A 147 3.84 -6.41 -15.61
C THR A 147 4.60 -5.88 -16.83
N SER A 148 4.10 -6.10 -18.05
CA SER A 148 4.68 -5.56 -19.28
C SER A 148 4.05 -4.21 -19.64
N GLY A 149 4.35 -3.20 -18.82
CA GLY A 149 3.94 -1.80 -19.05
C GLY A 149 2.93 -1.27 -18.02
N PRO A 150 2.41 -0.04 -18.26
CA PRO A 150 1.54 0.64 -17.31
C PRO A 150 0.17 -0.04 -17.21
N LEU A 151 -0.35 -0.06 -15.98
CA LEU A 151 -1.63 -0.64 -15.60
C LEU A 151 -2.52 0.45 -15.03
N ASP A 152 -3.63 0.75 -15.70
CA ASP A 152 -4.56 1.79 -15.25
C ASP A 152 -5.66 1.19 -14.37
N ALA A 153 -5.84 1.75 -13.17
CA ALA A 153 -7.02 1.60 -12.34
C ALA A 153 -7.94 2.80 -12.56
N VAL A 154 -9.21 2.55 -12.89
CA VAL A 154 -10.24 3.58 -13.10
C VAL A 154 -11.42 3.32 -12.19
N ILE A 155 -11.69 4.29 -11.31
CA ILE A 155 -12.77 4.21 -10.31
C ILE A 155 -13.88 5.16 -10.72
N THR A 156 -15.07 4.63 -10.96
CA THR A 156 -16.23 5.41 -11.43
C THR A 156 -17.42 5.21 -10.50
N LYS A 157 -17.86 6.28 -9.82
CA LYS A 157 -19.17 6.32 -9.15
C LYS A 157 -20.28 6.12 -10.20
N LYS A 158 -21.14 5.12 -9.97
CA LYS A 158 -22.28 4.79 -10.84
C LYS A 158 -23.59 5.35 -10.34
N SER A 159 -23.86 5.24 -9.04
CA SER A 159 -25.16 5.60 -8.48
C SER A 159 -25.09 5.93 -6.99
N GLY A 160 -26.24 6.31 -6.43
CA GLY A 160 -26.40 6.60 -5.01
C GLY A 160 -26.04 8.03 -4.59
N ASP A 161 -26.18 8.26 -3.29
CA ASP A 161 -25.99 9.54 -2.62
C ASP A 161 -24.63 9.68 -1.94
N ILE A 162 -23.76 8.66 -1.99
CA ILE A 162 -22.34 8.81 -1.63
C ILE A 162 -21.72 10.02 -2.32
N ASP A 163 -20.79 10.73 -1.68
CA ASP A 163 -20.06 11.80 -2.38
C ASP A 163 -19.29 11.22 -3.59
N GLY A 164 -18.53 10.14 -3.33
CA GLY A 164 -17.87 9.32 -4.35
C GLY A 164 -16.59 9.94 -4.91
N ARG A 165 -16.07 10.99 -4.29
CA ARG A 165 -14.66 11.36 -4.47
C ARG A 165 -13.77 10.23 -3.98
N VAL A 166 -12.66 10.02 -4.69
CA VAL A 166 -11.68 8.97 -4.41
C VAL A 166 -10.50 9.63 -3.73
N TYR A 167 -10.14 9.20 -2.51
CA TYR A 167 -8.99 9.71 -1.78
C TYR A 167 -7.67 9.37 -2.48
N GLY A 168 -7.58 8.12 -2.93
CA GLY A 168 -6.43 7.57 -3.64
C GLY A 168 -6.67 6.11 -3.98
N VAL A 169 -5.81 5.57 -4.83
CA VAL A 169 -5.80 4.15 -5.20
C VAL A 169 -4.38 3.65 -4.99
N VAL A 170 -4.19 2.56 -4.24
CA VAL A 170 -2.87 2.00 -3.92
C VAL A 170 -2.78 0.59 -4.47
N LEU A 171 -1.65 0.24 -5.07
CA LEU A 171 -1.35 -1.13 -5.48
C LEU A 171 -0.19 -1.66 -4.65
N VAL A 172 -0.41 -2.78 -3.98
CA VAL A 172 0.65 -3.57 -3.34
C VAL A 172 0.81 -4.87 -4.11
N ALA A 173 2.01 -5.18 -4.59
CA ALA A 173 2.29 -6.40 -5.35
C ALA A 173 3.63 -7.04 -4.93
N VAL A 174 3.60 -8.32 -4.58
CA VAL A 174 4.79 -9.12 -4.30
C VAL A 174 5.15 -9.89 -5.56
N TYR A 175 6.39 -9.75 -6.04
CA TYR A 175 6.84 -10.35 -7.29
C TYR A 175 8.17 -11.07 -7.16
N LYS A 176 8.33 -12.13 -7.95
CA LYS A 176 9.56 -12.92 -8.03
C LYS A 176 10.37 -12.57 -9.27
N GLU A 177 11.67 -12.41 -9.07
CA GLU A 177 12.68 -12.22 -10.11
C GLU A 177 13.76 -13.30 -9.96
N SER A 178 14.32 -13.78 -11.07
CA SER A 178 15.31 -14.87 -11.03
C SER A 178 16.60 -14.51 -10.28
N ASP A 179 16.95 -13.23 -10.37
CA ASP A 179 18.13 -12.54 -9.89
C ASP A 179 17.80 -11.45 -8.88
N GLY A 180 16.54 -11.39 -8.41
CA GLY A 180 16.15 -10.50 -7.32
C GLY A 180 16.85 -10.86 -6.01
N GLU A 181 16.96 -9.88 -5.13
CA GLU A 181 17.46 -10.06 -3.77
C GLU A 181 16.46 -10.86 -2.92
N GLN A 182 16.89 -11.29 -1.73
CA GLN A 182 15.99 -11.86 -0.74
C GLN A 182 15.37 -10.72 0.07
N VAL A 183 14.03 -10.68 0.06
CA VAL A 183 13.22 -9.73 0.82
C VAL A 183 12.31 -10.50 1.76
N GLU A 184 12.39 -10.19 3.05
CA GLU A 184 11.37 -10.58 4.03
C GLU A 184 10.36 -9.44 4.17
N TYR A 185 9.07 -9.75 4.23
CA TYR A 185 8.05 -8.71 4.22
C TYR A 185 6.81 -9.05 5.03
N TRP A 186 6.13 -7.99 5.45
CA TRP A 186 4.84 -7.98 6.11
C TRP A 186 3.94 -6.93 5.46
N ILE A 187 2.67 -7.23 5.29
CA ILE A 187 1.66 -6.32 4.76
C ILE A 187 0.49 -6.34 5.74
N ASN A 188 0.22 -5.19 6.36
CA ASN A 188 -0.91 -4.97 7.24
C ASN A 188 -1.87 -3.96 6.62
N ASP A 189 -3.15 -4.26 6.63
CA ASP A 189 -4.19 -3.36 6.13
C ASP A 189 -5.36 -3.20 7.12
N GLY A 190 -6.17 -2.19 6.88
CA GLY A 190 -7.30 -1.85 7.73
C GLY A 190 -7.80 -0.45 7.41
N ASN A 191 -8.67 0.06 8.26
CA ASN A 191 -9.19 1.41 8.20
C ASN A 191 -9.56 1.86 9.61
N VAL A 192 -8.54 2.14 10.43
CA VAL A 192 -8.74 2.67 11.77
C VAL A 192 -9.13 4.13 11.66
N ASN A 193 -10.17 4.56 12.37
CA ASN A 193 -10.56 5.96 12.47
C ASN A 193 -9.95 6.49 13.77
N LEU A 194 -8.78 7.13 13.69
CA LEU A 194 -8.26 7.90 14.81
C LEU A 194 -9.00 9.23 14.85
N HIS A 195 -9.50 9.64 16.01
CA HIS A 195 -10.28 10.86 16.16
C HIS A 195 -10.20 11.47 17.55
N GLY A 196 -10.21 12.81 17.55
CA GLY A 196 -10.23 13.63 18.75
C GLY A 196 -11.66 13.89 19.23
N PRO A 197 -11.81 14.59 20.38
CA PRO A 197 -13.13 14.81 20.99
C PRO A 197 -14.05 15.71 20.13
N GLY A 198 -13.51 16.44 19.16
CA GLY A 198 -14.27 17.24 18.21
C GLY A 198 -14.94 16.41 17.11
N TRP A 199 -14.43 15.19 16.86
CA TRP A 199 -14.85 14.31 15.78
C TRP A 199 -15.40 12.96 16.28
N SER A 200 -15.35 12.73 17.59
CA SER A 200 -15.83 11.48 18.21
C SER A 200 -17.35 11.35 18.30
N GLY A 201 -18.11 12.43 18.16
CA GLY A 201 -19.57 12.40 18.32
C GLY A 201 -20.00 11.94 19.71
N GLU A 202 -20.52 10.70 19.81
CA GLU A 202 -20.91 10.07 21.08
C GLU A 202 -19.82 9.13 21.65
N TYR A 203 -18.72 8.93 20.92
CA TYR A 203 -17.65 8.01 21.26
C TYR A 203 -16.55 8.67 22.12
N GLU A 204 -15.76 7.84 22.82
CA GLU A 204 -14.51 8.26 23.45
C GLU A 204 -13.45 8.51 22.38
N THR A 205 -12.41 9.26 22.69
CA THR A 205 -11.31 9.51 21.75
C THR A 205 -10.59 8.21 21.38
N ASN A 206 -10.21 8.08 20.11
CA ASN A 206 -9.35 7.01 19.62
C ASN A 206 -8.09 7.64 19.05
N ASP A 207 -7.01 7.62 19.80
CA ASP A 207 -5.82 8.43 19.55
C ASP A 207 -4.58 7.61 19.15
N GLU A 208 -4.67 6.28 19.17
CA GLU A 208 -3.58 5.39 18.79
C GLU A 208 -4.04 4.17 17.97
N ALA A 209 -3.19 3.74 17.04
CA ALA A 209 -3.33 2.47 16.34
C ALA A 209 -1.99 1.79 16.13
N LEU A 210 -2.00 0.46 16.06
CA LEU A 210 -0.80 -0.36 15.85
C LEU A 210 -0.81 -1.10 14.51
N ALA A 211 0.38 -1.41 14.01
CA ALA A 211 0.60 -2.45 13.01
C ALA A 211 1.76 -3.33 13.52
N GLU A 212 1.42 -4.54 13.97
CA GLU A 212 2.39 -5.51 14.49
C GLU A 212 3.00 -6.30 13.32
N PHE A 213 4.32 -6.46 13.32
CA PHE A 213 5.06 -7.24 12.33
C PHE A 213 5.59 -8.52 13.01
N ASP A 214 4.69 -9.49 13.13
CA ASP A 214 4.90 -10.70 13.92
C ASP A 214 6.00 -11.60 13.37
N GLY A 215 6.79 -12.20 14.25
CA GLY A 215 7.84 -13.14 13.88
C GLY A 215 9.19 -12.82 14.53
N THR A 216 10.21 -13.56 14.10
CA THR A 216 11.58 -13.38 14.57
C THR A 216 12.45 -13.01 13.38
N VAL A 217 13.14 -11.87 13.46
CA VAL A 217 14.05 -11.36 12.45
C VAL A 217 15.50 -11.76 12.77
N ASP A 218 16.25 -12.19 11.75
CA ASP A 218 17.71 -12.30 11.85
C ASP A 218 18.35 -10.93 11.56
N VAL A 219 18.49 -10.11 12.60
CA VAL A 219 18.96 -8.72 12.49
C VAL A 219 20.39 -8.60 11.95
N ASP A 220 21.17 -9.69 11.92
CA ASP A 220 22.52 -9.71 11.33
C ASP A 220 22.49 -10.05 9.82
N GLU A 221 21.36 -10.53 9.27
CA GLU A 221 21.19 -10.91 7.87
C GLU A 221 20.79 -9.72 6.97
N PHE A 222 19.96 -8.82 7.48
CA PHE A 222 19.41 -7.69 6.73
C PHE A 222 20.24 -6.43 6.90
N VAL A 223 20.35 -5.66 5.83
CA VAL A 223 21.18 -4.46 5.73
C VAL A 223 20.38 -3.21 5.37
N ALA A 224 19.12 -3.37 4.98
CA ALA A 224 18.16 -2.27 4.82
C ALA A 224 16.75 -2.71 5.24
N ALA A 225 15.97 -1.79 5.79
CA ALA A 225 14.60 -2.03 6.21
C ALA A 225 13.74 -0.80 5.91
N ARG A 226 12.55 -1.03 5.33
CA ARG A 226 11.66 0.05 4.91
C ARG A 226 10.26 -0.15 5.47
N LEU A 227 9.74 0.88 6.13
CA LEU A 227 8.34 0.96 6.53
C LEU A 227 7.61 1.90 5.57
N THR A 228 6.66 1.38 4.79
CA THR A 228 5.74 2.17 3.97
C THR A 228 4.36 2.22 4.62
N VAL A 229 3.82 3.41 4.82
CA VAL A 229 2.49 3.64 5.41
C VAL A 229 1.60 4.48 4.50
N VAL A 230 0.29 4.27 4.61
CA VAL A 230 -0.72 5.07 3.90
C VAL A 230 -1.72 5.66 4.88
N TYR A 231 -1.97 6.96 4.74
CA TYR A 231 -2.98 7.70 5.48
C TYR A 231 -4.05 8.27 4.56
N LEU A 232 -5.27 8.34 5.08
CA LEU A 232 -6.33 9.18 4.52
C LEU A 232 -6.66 10.29 5.50
N THR A 233 -7.14 11.42 4.97
CA THR A 233 -7.81 12.52 5.71
C THR A 233 -6.97 13.35 6.70
N GLY A 234 -5.65 13.24 6.70
CA GLY A 234 -4.81 14.16 7.49
C GLY A 234 -4.93 15.63 7.05
N THR A 235 -4.61 16.53 7.98
CA THR A 235 -4.79 17.98 7.87
C THR A 235 -3.46 18.70 8.09
N PRO A 236 -2.84 19.24 7.02
CA PRO A 236 -1.56 19.92 7.17
C PRO A 236 -1.56 21.03 8.23
N GLY A 237 -0.58 20.94 9.13
CA GLY A 237 -0.37 21.85 10.25
C GLY A 237 -1.09 21.46 11.54
N LEU A 238 -1.85 20.37 11.56
CA LEU A 238 -2.26 19.68 12.79
C LEU A 238 -1.28 18.53 13.04
N SER A 239 -0.97 18.27 14.30
CA SER A 239 0.11 17.31 14.57
C SER A 239 -0.40 15.89 14.62
N ASP A 240 0.27 14.97 13.93
CA ASP A 240 0.19 13.52 14.08
C ASP A 240 1.60 12.92 14.13
N TYR A 241 1.73 11.70 14.65
CA TYR A 241 3.02 11.06 14.87
C TYR A 241 3.04 9.60 14.41
N LEU A 242 4.19 9.19 13.88
CA LEU A 242 4.49 7.80 13.57
C LEU A 242 5.71 7.36 14.37
N TYR A 243 5.62 6.19 14.97
CA TYR A 243 6.74 5.54 15.65
C TYR A 243 6.96 4.16 15.07
N PHE A 244 8.21 3.69 15.12
CA PHE A 244 8.57 2.31 14.86
C PHE A 244 9.48 1.82 16.00
N ASN A 245 9.07 0.77 16.70
CA ASN A 245 9.76 0.25 17.90
C ASN A 245 10.13 1.36 18.89
N ASP A 246 9.14 2.14 19.34
CA ASP A 246 9.27 3.31 20.21
C ASP A 246 10.06 4.52 19.63
N GLU A 247 10.75 4.36 18.49
CA GLU A 247 11.49 5.44 17.86
C GLU A 247 10.59 6.28 16.96
N LYS A 248 10.62 7.59 17.16
CA LYS A 248 9.79 8.54 16.43
C LYS A 248 10.35 8.75 15.02
N LEU A 249 9.52 8.53 14.00
CA LEU A 249 9.90 8.72 12.61
C LEU A 249 9.65 10.16 12.13
N CYS A 250 10.45 10.60 11.18
CA CYS A 250 10.36 11.94 10.58
C CYS A 250 10.45 11.85 9.05
N ASP A 251 9.62 12.63 8.37
CA ASP A 251 9.72 12.88 6.93
C ASP A 251 10.58 14.13 6.71
N GLY A 252 11.89 13.91 6.51
CA GLY A 252 12.89 14.98 6.54
C GLY A 252 12.95 15.66 7.92
N ASP A 253 12.78 16.99 7.94
CA ASP A 253 12.74 17.77 9.19
C ASP A 253 11.37 17.68 9.92
N ASN A 254 10.37 17.02 9.32
CA ASN A 254 9.01 16.99 9.83
C ASN A 254 8.72 15.69 10.60
N CYS A 255 8.67 15.79 11.93
CA CYS A 255 8.38 14.66 12.82
C CYS A 255 6.97 14.72 13.43
N ASP A 256 6.25 15.82 13.25
CA ASP A 256 5.09 16.19 14.08
C ASP A 256 3.83 16.44 13.25
N ASP A 257 3.75 16.00 12.00
CA ASP A 257 2.64 16.19 11.05
C ASP A 257 2.89 15.24 9.86
N ILE A 258 2.87 13.92 10.09
CA ILE A 258 3.27 12.93 9.07
C ILE A 258 2.22 12.85 7.96
N ALA A 259 0.93 12.89 8.31
CA ALA A 259 -0.21 12.88 7.38
C ALA A 259 -0.54 14.29 6.84
N ASN A 260 0.48 15.00 6.36
CA ASN A 260 0.38 16.44 6.03
C ASN A 260 -0.11 16.79 4.62
N SER A 261 -0.61 15.85 3.83
CA SER A 261 -1.06 16.15 2.47
C SER A 261 -2.30 17.02 2.46
N LYS A 262 -2.26 18.10 1.67
CA LYS A 262 -3.45 18.92 1.37
C LYS A 262 -4.53 18.18 0.59
N GLN A 263 -4.22 16.98 0.09
CA GLN A 263 -5.11 16.18 -0.73
C GLN A 263 -5.74 15.00 0.03
N SER A 264 -5.67 14.97 1.36
CA SER A 264 -6.31 13.94 2.19
C SER A 264 -5.86 12.51 1.87
N PHE A 265 -4.65 12.36 1.34
CA PHE A 265 -4.02 11.08 1.01
C PHE A 265 -2.50 11.27 1.09
N ASP A 266 -1.86 10.40 1.86
CA ASP A 266 -0.42 10.32 2.00
C ASP A 266 0.03 8.87 1.84
N ILE A 267 1.14 8.68 1.14
CA ILE A 267 1.94 7.47 1.15
C ILE A 267 3.36 7.88 1.49
N LYS A 268 3.93 7.28 2.54
CA LYS A 268 5.24 7.65 3.07
C LYS A 268 6.07 6.40 3.29
N THR A 269 7.36 6.48 3.00
CA THR A 269 8.31 5.38 3.21
C THR A 269 9.47 5.87 4.05
N PHE A 270 9.83 5.11 5.07
CA PHE A 270 10.87 5.44 6.05
C PHE A 270 11.90 4.33 6.08
N ASP A 271 13.18 4.72 6.17
CA ASP A 271 14.24 3.80 6.58
C ASP A 271 14.13 3.54 8.08
N VAL A 272 14.06 2.26 8.46
CA VAL A 272 13.90 1.81 9.84
C VAL A 272 14.94 0.76 10.24
N ILE A 273 16.00 0.56 9.46
CA ILE A 273 16.98 -0.53 9.70
C ILE A 273 17.63 -0.44 11.08
N ASP A 274 17.97 0.78 11.52
CA ASP A 274 18.60 1.04 12.81
C ASP A 274 17.69 0.75 14.01
N TYR A 275 16.39 0.56 13.77
CA TYR A 275 15.37 0.34 14.79
C TYR A 275 14.81 -1.07 14.79
N ILE A 276 15.20 -1.93 13.83
CA ILE A 276 14.73 -3.31 13.76
C ILE A 276 15.16 -4.08 15.00
N GLU A 277 14.17 -4.70 15.66
CA GLU A 277 14.38 -5.61 16.76
C GLU A 277 14.25 -7.06 16.29
N LYS A 278 14.81 -7.96 17.10
CA LYS A 278 14.73 -9.39 16.82
C LYS A 278 13.30 -9.92 16.85
N ASP A 279 12.46 -9.43 17.75
CA ASP A 279 11.09 -9.90 17.97
C ASP A 279 10.22 -8.68 18.33
N ASN A 280 8.92 -8.73 18.05
CA ASN A 280 7.92 -7.68 18.37
C ASN A 280 8.18 -6.33 17.68
N ASN A 281 8.49 -6.36 16.38
CA ASN A 281 8.53 -5.12 15.60
C ASN A 281 7.12 -4.56 15.43
N GLU A 282 6.93 -3.26 15.60
CA GLU A 282 5.64 -2.61 15.43
C GLU A 282 5.77 -1.17 14.91
N ALA A 283 4.78 -0.75 14.13
CA ALA A 283 4.53 0.66 13.87
C ALA A 283 3.35 1.16 14.72
N LYS A 284 3.50 2.34 15.33
CA LYS A 284 2.43 3.01 16.08
C LYS A 284 2.08 4.35 15.46
N PHE A 285 0.80 4.50 15.15
CA PHE A 285 0.17 5.73 14.67
C PHE A 285 -0.44 6.46 15.87
N GLU A 286 -0.16 7.76 16.03
CA GLU A 286 -0.70 8.57 17.12
C GLU A 286 -1.30 9.87 16.57
N LEU A 287 -2.53 10.17 16.99
CA LEU A 287 -3.35 11.26 16.44
C LEU A 287 -2.78 12.65 16.72
N GLY A 288 -2.18 12.88 17.90
CA GLY A 288 -1.74 14.22 18.33
C GLY A 288 -2.88 15.25 18.45
N ASP A 289 -2.79 16.34 17.67
CA ASP A 289 -3.75 17.46 17.64
C ASP A 289 -4.68 17.38 16.39
N GLU A 290 -4.56 16.33 15.57
CA GLU A 290 -5.47 16.08 14.45
C GLU A 290 -6.92 15.93 14.91
N ASP A 291 -7.86 16.40 14.09
CA ASP A 291 -9.28 16.17 14.34
C ASP A 291 -9.62 14.68 14.12
N TYR A 292 -9.10 14.12 13.03
CA TYR A 292 -9.21 12.70 12.68
C TYR A 292 -8.20 12.33 11.58
N VAL A 293 -7.74 11.08 11.57
CA VAL A 293 -6.88 10.53 10.53
C VAL A 293 -7.13 9.02 10.40
N HIS A 294 -6.98 8.49 9.20
CA HIS A 294 -7.16 7.07 8.94
C HIS A 294 -5.86 6.44 8.43
N PRO A 295 -5.05 5.78 9.29
CA PRO A 295 -4.04 4.85 8.81
C PRO A 295 -4.74 3.64 8.20
N VAL A 296 -4.34 3.25 6.98
CA VAL A 296 -5.04 2.22 6.20
C VAL A 296 -4.13 1.12 5.64
N LEU A 297 -2.81 1.32 5.67
CA LEU A 297 -1.83 0.34 5.20
C LEU A 297 -0.50 0.57 5.93
N ALA A 298 0.16 -0.52 6.32
CA ALA A 298 1.55 -0.54 6.75
C ALA A 298 2.26 -1.74 6.11
N VAL A 299 3.37 -1.50 5.44
CA VAL A 299 4.18 -2.53 4.76
C VAL A 299 5.61 -2.42 5.27
N LEU A 300 6.12 -3.48 5.89
CA LEU A 300 7.52 -3.58 6.29
C LEU A 300 8.25 -4.51 5.31
N THR A 301 9.40 -4.07 4.81
CA THR A 301 10.30 -4.90 3.99
C THR A 301 11.72 -4.88 4.53
N LEU A 302 12.37 -6.04 4.59
CA LEU A 302 13.76 -6.21 5.00
C LEU A 302 14.57 -6.77 3.85
N HIS A 303 15.73 -6.19 3.60
CA HIS A 303 16.53 -6.42 2.39
C HIS A 303 17.93 -6.92 2.75
N THR A 304 18.41 -7.89 1.97
CA THR A 304 19.73 -8.52 2.19
C THR A 304 20.85 -7.82 1.42
N GLU A 305 20.51 -6.86 0.55
CA GLU A 305 21.47 -6.06 -0.22
C GLU A 305 21.27 -4.56 0.11
N GLU A 306 22.37 -3.80 0.27
CA GLU A 306 22.33 -2.34 0.54
C GLU A 306 22.19 -1.56 -0.77
N GLU A 307 21.44 -0.46 -0.72
CA GLU A 307 21.59 0.65 -1.67
C GLU A 307 22.88 1.40 -1.32
N GLY A 308 23.98 1.07 -2.01
CA GLY A 308 25.26 1.75 -1.81
C GLY A 308 25.31 3.14 -2.46
N ASP A 309 26.52 3.60 -2.85
CA ASP A 309 26.76 4.85 -3.61
C ASP A 309 26.21 4.72 -5.06
N SER A 310 24.90 4.50 -5.19
CA SER A 310 24.18 4.55 -6.45
C SER A 310 24.00 6.00 -6.88
N ASP A 311 24.09 6.25 -8.18
CA ASP A 311 23.89 7.59 -8.75
C ASP A 311 22.96 7.43 -9.96
N LEU A 312 21.69 7.75 -9.73
CA LEU A 312 20.64 7.54 -10.71
C LEU A 312 20.46 8.79 -11.57
N THR A 313 20.42 8.59 -12.89
CA THR A 313 20.23 9.68 -13.84
C THR A 313 19.29 9.31 -14.98
N VAL A 314 18.56 10.28 -15.49
CA VAL A 314 17.73 10.13 -16.70
C VAL A 314 18.60 10.41 -17.92
N SER A 315 19.00 9.35 -18.64
CA SER A 315 19.88 9.48 -19.81
C SER A 315 19.15 9.79 -21.12
N ASN A 316 17.86 9.46 -21.20
CA ASN A 316 17.03 9.75 -22.38
C ASN A 316 15.54 9.82 -22.04
N VAL A 317 14.78 10.63 -22.78
CA VAL A 317 13.31 10.66 -22.75
C VAL A 317 12.77 10.66 -24.18
N ALA A 318 12.04 9.61 -24.55
CA ALA A 318 11.39 9.43 -25.84
C ALA A 318 9.91 9.83 -25.75
N VAL A 319 9.59 10.99 -26.33
CA VAL A 319 8.22 11.53 -26.36
C VAL A 319 7.62 11.30 -27.75
N PRO A 320 6.52 10.51 -27.88
CA PRO A 320 5.84 10.35 -29.16
C PRO A 320 4.96 11.56 -29.50
N ILE A 321 4.23 11.49 -30.61
CA ILE A 321 3.11 12.42 -30.84
C ILE A 321 2.04 12.10 -29.80
N LEU A 322 1.68 13.10 -28.99
CA LEU A 322 0.68 12.98 -27.94
C LEU A 322 -0.71 13.35 -28.47
N TYR A 323 -1.71 12.60 -28.04
CA TYR A 323 -3.11 12.82 -28.37
C TYR A 323 -3.89 13.20 -27.11
N THR A 324 -4.52 14.36 -27.14
CA THR A 324 -5.36 14.85 -26.05
C THR A 324 -6.56 13.94 -25.83
N GLY A 325 -6.93 13.73 -24.56
CA GLY A 325 -8.03 12.86 -24.19
C GLY A 325 -7.81 11.37 -24.44
N SER A 326 -6.60 10.96 -24.82
CA SER A 326 -6.18 9.56 -24.95
C SER A 326 -4.96 9.31 -24.06
N SER A 327 -4.81 8.10 -23.52
CA SER A 327 -3.56 7.73 -22.83
C SER A 327 -2.43 7.61 -23.85
N ASN A 328 -1.26 8.16 -23.50
CA ASN A 328 -0.05 8.16 -24.32
C ASN A 328 1.11 7.58 -23.50
N THR A 329 1.93 6.74 -24.13
CA THR A 329 3.12 6.18 -23.50
C THR A 329 4.35 7.03 -23.77
N ILE A 330 5.04 7.48 -22.72
CA ILE A 330 6.31 8.21 -22.79
C ILE A 330 7.38 7.34 -22.14
N THR A 331 8.46 7.05 -22.86
CA THR A 331 9.51 6.13 -22.37
C THR A 331 10.72 6.92 -21.91
N ALA A 332 11.23 6.68 -20.70
CA ALA A 332 12.52 7.20 -20.25
C ALA A 332 13.55 6.08 -20.11
N THR A 333 14.82 6.42 -20.21
CA THR A 333 15.94 5.54 -19.88
C THR A 333 16.60 6.06 -18.63
N ILE A 334 16.57 5.25 -17.57
CA ILE A 334 17.24 5.52 -16.31
C ILE A 334 18.55 4.74 -16.29
N GLU A 335 19.65 5.38 -15.90
CA GLU A 335 20.97 4.81 -15.80
C GLU A 335 21.50 4.96 -14.37
N ASN A 336 22.11 3.91 -13.83
CA ASN A 336 22.88 3.99 -12.60
C ASN A 336 24.35 4.19 -12.97
N ILE A 337 24.85 5.41 -12.77
CA ILE A 337 26.24 5.83 -13.02
C ILE A 337 27.12 5.75 -11.76
N GLY A 338 26.55 5.29 -10.64
CA GLY A 338 27.24 5.05 -9.36
C GLY A 338 28.06 3.76 -9.34
N GLU A 339 28.72 3.51 -8.22
CA GLU A 339 29.57 2.31 -8.03
C GLU A 339 28.78 1.10 -7.52
N ASP A 340 27.65 1.35 -6.86
CA ASP A 340 26.81 0.33 -6.23
C ASP A 340 25.43 0.21 -6.90
N PRO A 341 24.76 -0.95 -6.80
CA PRO A 341 23.38 -1.11 -7.25
C PRO A 341 22.41 -0.19 -6.50
N ALA A 342 21.37 0.25 -7.21
CA ALA A 342 20.19 0.89 -6.62
C ALA A 342 19.06 -0.14 -6.55
N TYR A 343 18.24 -0.08 -5.51
CA TYR A 343 17.06 -0.92 -5.33
C TYR A 343 15.84 -0.02 -5.12
N GLY A 344 14.63 -0.56 -5.24
CA GLY A 344 13.39 0.04 -4.71
C GLY A 344 13.08 1.51 -5.03
N PHE A 345 13.57 2.10 -6.13
CA PHE A 345 13.41 3.54 -6.40
C PHE A 345 12.30 3.83 -7.42
N GLN A 346 11.79 5.07 -7.44
CA GLN A 346 10.72 5.49 -8.34
C GLN A 346 11.13 6.68 -9.22
N ALA A 347 10.82 6.60 -10.51
CA ALA A 347 10.87 7.74 -11.41
C ALA A 347 9.47 8.35 -11.58
N ALA A 348 9.38 9.67 -11.74
CA ALA A 348 8.12 10.38 -11.94
C ALA A 348 8.16 11.26 -13.19
N LEU A 349 7.12 11.15 -14.02
CA LEU A 349 6.83 12.06 -15.11
C LEU A 349 5.96 13.20 -14.58
N TYR A 350 6.43 14.43 -14.78
CA TYR A 350 5.70 15.65 -14.52
C TYR A 350 5.23 16.26 -15.83
N ALA A 351 3.97 16.70 -15.87
CA ALA A 351 3.45 17.58 -16.91
C ALA A 351 3.02 18.91 -16.28
N ASP A 352 3.55 20.03 -16.77
CA ASP A 352 3.24 21.38 -16.28
C ASP A 352 3.42 21.57 -14.75
N ASN A 353 4.40 20.85 -14.18
CA ASN A 353 4.76 20.77 -12.76
C ASN A 353 3.83 19.92 -11.87
N GLU A 354 2.92 19.14 -12.46
CA GLU A 354 2.12 18.15 -11.74
C GLU A 354 2.62 16.75 -12.09
N ILE A 355 2.71 15.85 -11.11
CA ILE A 355 3.02 14.43 -11.37
C ILE A 355 1.83 13.83 -12.10
N VAL A 356 2.10 13.20 -13.24
CA VAL A 356 1.06 12.56 -14.06
C VAL A 356 1.22 11.05 -14.17
N SER A 357 2.41 10.54 -13.89
CA SER A 357 2.70 9.11 -13.90
C SER A 357 3.98 8.83 -13.13
N THR A 358 4.02 7.72 -12.43
CA THR A 358 5.18 7.20 -11.72
C THR A 358 5.59 5.84 -12.31
N ALA A 359 6.85 5.47 -12.19
CA ALA A 359 7.37 4.18 -12.59
C ALA A 359 8.40 3.69 -11.58
N SER A 360 8.16 2.54 -10.94
CA SER A 360 9.10 1.97 -9.98
C SER A 360 10.07 1.00 -10.64
N ILE A 361 11.30 0.99 -10.15
CA ILE A 361 12.37 0.13 -10.60
C ILE A 361 12.80 -0.72 -9.41
N SER A 362 12.66 -2.04 -9.53
CA SER A 362 13.03 -3.03 -8.49
C SER A 362 14.51 -2.96 -8.13
N SER A 363 15.36 -3.00 -9.15
CA SER A 363 16.80 -2.82 -9.03
C SER A 363 17.41 -2.27 -10.31
N LEU A 364 18.54 -1.58 -10.15
CA LEU A 364 19.39 -1.14 -11.23
C LEU A 364 20.86 -1.27 -10.82
N ALA A 365 21.51 -2.34 -11.29
CA ALA A 365 22.92 -2.58 -11.02
C ALA A 365 23.82 -1.44 -11.55
N ALA A 366 24.97 -1.24 -10.91
CA ALA A 366 25.97 -0.25 -11.29
C ALA A 366 26.38 -0.36 -12.78
N GLY A 367 26.40 0.78 -13.47
CA GLY A 367 26.72 0.89 -14.89
C GLY A 367 25.68 0.26 -15.83
N LYS A 368 24.47 -0.04 -15.34
CA LYS A 368 23.34 -0.51 -16.15
C LYS A 368 22.31 0.60 -16.35
N ASN A 369 21.47 0.38 -17.35
CA ASN A 369 20.28 1.18 -17.58
C ASN A 369 19.04 0.30 -17.69
N LYS A 370 17.89 0.91 -17.43
CA LYS A 370 16.56 0.32 -17.60
C LYS A 370 15.65 1.34 -18.25
N THR A 371 14.79 0.88 -19.15
CA THR A 371 13.74 1.71 -19.73
C THR A 371 12.47 1.59 -18.89
N VAL A 372 11.82 2.73 -18.65
CA VAL A 372 10.54 2.80 -17.95
C VAL A 372 9.52 3.54 -18.81
N ASP A 373 8.27 3.10 -18.75
CA ASP A 373 7.17 3.68 -19.49
C ASP A 373 6.23 4.44 -18.55
N PHE A 374 5.84 5.65 -18.98
CA PHE A 374 4.89 6.50 -18.27
C PHE A 374 3.61 6.64 -19.09
N SER A 375 2.46 6.62 -18.42
CA SER A 375 1.13 6.78 -19.03
C SER A 375 0.62 8.20 -18.77
N TRP A 376 0.41 9.00 -19.80
CA TRP A 376 -0.15 10.35 -19.64
C TRP A 376 -1.29 10.64 -20.61
N LYS A 377 -2.39 11.16 -20.07
CA LYS A 377 -3.58 11.61 -20.80
C LYS A 377 -3.75 13.13 -20.67
N PRO A 378 -3.24 13.93 -21.63
CA PRO A 378 -3.40 15.38 -21.61
C PRO A 378 -4.89 15.77 -21.68
N ASP A 379 -5.29 16.72 -20.85
CA ASP A 379 -6.67 17.22 -20.76
C ASP A 379 -6.97 18.36 -21.75
N ARG A 380 -5.94 19.02 -22.26
CA ARG A 380 -6.02 20.14 -23.19
C ARG A 380 -5.05 20.00 -24.36
N GLU A 381 -5.42 20.63 -25.47
CA GLU A 381 -4.50 20.83 -26.59
C GLU A 381 -3.52 21.97 -26.27
N GLY A 382 -2.27 21.85 -26.72
CA GLY A 382 -1.29 22.91 -26.61
C GLY A 382 0.13 22.41 -26.36
N GLU A 383 1.01 23.36 -26.03
CA GLU A 383 2.35 23.08 -25.54
C GLU A 383 2.29 22.73 -24.06
N HIS A 384 3.00 21.66 -23.68
CA HIS A 384 3.13 21.20 -22.31
C HIS A 384 4.62 20.99 -21.99
N MET A 385 4.99 21.22 -20.74
CA MET A 385 6.34 20.99 -20.27
C MET A 385 6.43 19.64 -19.57
N LEU A 386 7.28 18.74 -20.09
CA LEU A 386 7.51 17.42 -19.51
C LEU A 386 8.87 17.34 -18.82
N TRP A 387 8.88 16.80 -17.60
CA TRP A 387 10.10 16.47 -16.86
C TRP A 387 10.03 15.03 -16.37
N VAL A 388 11.14 14.32 -16.41
CA VAL A 388 11.29 13.03 -15.71
C VAL A 388 12.30 13.25 -14.60
N TYR A 389 11.91 12.94 -13.37
CA TYR A 389 12.82 12.88 -12.22
C TYR A 389 12.97 11.42 -11.82
N VAL A 390 14.19 11.01 -11.52
CA VAL A 390 14.45 9.73 -10.87
C VAL A 390 14.63 9.98 -9.39
N ASP A 391 14.14 9.03 -8.59
CA ASP A 391 14.12 9.09 -7.14
C ASP A 391 13.50 10.38 -6.60
N HIS A 392 12.28 10.67 -7.07
CA HIS A 392 11.67 11.98 -6.83
C HIS A 392 11.35 12.23 -5.34
N ASN A 393 11.28 11.17 -4.54
CA ASN A 393 10.91 11.21 -3.13
C ASN A 393 12.09 11.65 -2.24
N ASP A 394 13.34 11.45 -2.66
CA ASP A 394 14.56 11.88 -1.95
C ASP A 394 15.11 13.22 -2.48
N LYS A 395 14.40 14.32 -2.22
CA LYS A 395 14.83 15.67 -2.66
C LYS A 395 15.66 16.47 -1.66
#